data_AF-A0A923FVX8-F1
#
_entry.id   AF-A0A923FVX8-F1
#
_cell.length_a   1.000
_cell.length_b   1.000
_cell.length_c   1.000
_cell.angle_alpha   90.00
_cell.angle_beta   90.00
_cell.angle_gamma   90.00
#
_symmetry.space_group_name_H-M   'P 1'
#
loop_
_entity.id
_entity.type
_entity.pdbx_description
1 polymer ?
#
loop_
_entity_poly.entity_id
_entity_poly.type
_entity_poly.pdbx_seq_one_letter_code
_entity_poly.pdbx_strand_id
1 'polypeptide(L)' 'MSMEDIVADRLGRVVADGFDIFKISKEALDIYQDPNLSLTKDLDIALLSLMAMVEGPEFEMTEKEFYDFLSDIRQM' A
#
# COMPACT_ATOMS: atom_id res chain seq x y z
N MET A 1 3.95 17.70 0.03
CA MET A 1 3.52 16.32 -0.19
C MET A 1 3.46 15.70 1.19
N SER A 2 2.29 15.23 1.62
CA SER A 2 2.13 14.60 2.93
C SER A 2 2.79 13.22 2.95
N MET A 3 2.83 12.56 4.12
CA MET A 3 3.37 11.20 4.21
C MET A 3 2.49 10.24 3.41
N GLU A 4 1.18 10.46 3.47
CA GLU A 4 0.12 9.74 2.79
C GLU A 4 0.28 9.83 1.26
N ASP A 5 0.55 11.04 0.75
CA ASP A 5 0.85 11.24 -0.67
C ASP A 5 2.09 10.45 -1.10
N ILE A 6 3.16 10.47 -0.31
CA ILE A 6 4.42 9.75 -0.61
C ILE A 6 4.18 8.25 -0.67
N VAL A 7 3.47 7.70 0.33
CA VAL A 7 3.13 6.28 0.41
C VAL A 7 2.25 5.89 -0.78
N ALA A 8 1.19 6.64 -1.05
CA ALA A 8 0.26 6.34 -2.13
C ALA A 8 0.92 6.43 -3.52
N ASP A 9 1.85 7.34 -3.71
CA ASP A 9 2.62 7.46 -4.96
C ASP A 9 3.63 6.34 -5.14
N ARG A 10 4.29 5.87 -4.06
CA ARG A 10 5.17 4.69 -4.11
C ARG A 10 4.38 3.45 -4.51
N LEU A 11 3.26 3.20 -3.84
CA LEU A 11 2.38 2.07 -4.13
C LEU A 11 1.80 2.14 -5.54
N GLY A 12 1.36 3.33 -5.99
CA GLY A 12 0.83 3.53 -7.33
C GLY A 12 1.85 3.28 -8.45
N ARG A 13 3.15 3.55 -8.21
CA ARG A 13 4.20 3.25 -9.19
C ARG A 13 4.41 1.76 -9.42
N VAL A 14 4.14 0.92 -8.41
CA VAL A 14 4.36 -0.53 -8.50
C VAL A 14 3.40 -1.19 -9.49
N VAL A 15 2.19 -0.66 -9.64
CA VAL A 15 1.15 -1.21 -10.52
C VAL A 15 1.19 -0.65 -11.94
N ALA A 16 2.13 0.27 -12.25
CA ALA A 16 2.21 0.92 -13.56
C ALA A 16 2.41 -0.08 -14.72
N ASP A 17 3.08 -1.21 -14.46
CA ASP A 17 3.35 -2.28 -15.44
C ASP A 17 2.44 -3.51 -15.25
N GLY A 18 1.33 -3.35 -14.51
CA GLY A 18 0.34 -4.39 -14.26
C GLY A 18 0.11 -4.66 -12.77
N PHE A 19 -1.11 -5.05 -12.45
CA PHE A 19 -1.54 -5.35 -11.09
C PHE A 19 -1.00 -6.71 -10.61
N ASP A 20 -0.15 -6.69 -9.59
CA ASP A 20 0.50 -7.88 -9.02
C ASP A 20 0.56 -7.74 -7.50
N ILE A 21 -0.22 -8.56 -6.80
CA ILE A 21 -0.36 -8.54 -5.34
C ILE A 21 0.97 -8.78 -4.62
N PHE A 22 1.88 -9.57 -5.20
CA PHE A 22 3.17 -9.87 -4.58
C PHE A 22 4.10 -8.66 -4.64
N LYS A 23 4.06 -7.91 -5.74
CA LYS A 23 4.84 -6.67 -5.86
C LYS A 23 4.30 -5.59 -4.92
N ILE A 24 2.97 -5.47 -4.82
CA ILE A 24 2.32 -4.51 -3.92
C ILE A 24 2.65 -4.82 -2.45
N SER A 25 2.48 -6.08 -2.04
CA SER A 25 2.80 -6.53 -0.67
C SER A 25 4.27 -6.30 -0.32
N LYS A 26 5.18 -6.56 -1.27
CA LYS A 26 6.61 -6.28 -1.09
C LYS A 26 6.90 -4.78 -0.92
N GLU A 27 6.34 -3.92 -1.77
CA GLU A 27 6.54 -2.48 -1.62
C GLU A 27 5.94 -1.95 -0.31
N ALA A 28 4.78 -2.48 0.11
CA ALA A 28 4.19 -2.13 1.40
C ALA A 28 5.15 -2.48 2.56
N LEU A 29 5.80 -3.64 2.52
CA LEU A 29 6.84 -4.00 3.48
C LEU A 29 8.07 -3.08 3.41
N ASP A 30 8.54 -2.74 2.20
CA ASP A 30 9.68 -1.84 2.00
C ASP A 30 9.38 -0.41 2.51
N ILE A 31 8.13 0.07 2.39
CA ILE A 31 7.67 1.31 3.00
C ILE A 31 7.61 1.18 4.52
N TYR A 32 7.04 0.08 5.02
CA TYR A 32 6.86 -0.17 6.46
C TYR A 32 8.18 -0.17 7.22
N GLN A 33 9.24 -0.67 6.59
CA GLN A 33 10.57 -0.78 7.18
C GLN A 33 11.47 0.44 6.93
N ASP A 34 11.00 1.44 6.16
CA ASP A 34 11.81 2.62 5.84
C ASP A 34 11.97 3.52 7.07
N PRO A 35 13.18 3.64 7.65
CA PRO A 35 13.39 4.42 8.87
C PRO A 35 13.22 5.93 8.64
N ASN A 36 13.14 6.38 7.39
CA ASN A 36 12.93 7.79 7.05
C ASN A 36 11.44 8.15 7.00
N LEU A 37 10.54 7.16 7.05
CA LEU A 37 9.10 7.39 7.05
C LEU A 37 8.54 7.25 8.46
N SER A 38 7.98 8.34 8.98
CA SER A 38 7.25 8.32 10.24
C SER A 38 5.78 8.02 9.96
N LEU A 39 5.41 6.75 10.00
CA LEU A 39 4.04 6.31 9.75
C LEU A 39 3.07 6.80 10.83
N THR A 40 1.89 7.23 10.40
CA THR A 40 0.73 7.37 11.29
C THR A 40 0.17 5.99 11.61
N LYS A 41 -0.70 5.90 12.61
CA LYS A 41 -1.36 4.64 12.94
C LYS A 41 -2.24 4.12 11.80
N ASP A 42 -2.88 5.02 11.06
CA ASP A 42 -3.76 4.63 9.96
C ASP A 42 -2.95 4.13 8.76
N LEU A 43 -1.80 4.75 8.48
CA LEU A 43 -0.84 4.25 7.49
C LEU A 43 -0.22 2.90 7.89
N ASP A 44 0.11 2.71 9.17
CA ASP A 44 0.61 1.42 9.70
C ASP A 44 -0.39 0.30 9.41
N ILE A 45 -1.67 0.50 9.74
CA ILE A 45 -2.73 -0.47 9.47
C ILE A 45 -2.91 -0.68 7.95
N ALA A 46 -2.89 0.40 7.17
CA ALA A 46 -3.07 0.31 5.73
C ALA A 46 -1.98 -0.53 5.05
N LEU A 47 -0.72 -0.34 5.45
CA LEU A 47 0.40 -1.12 4.93
C LEU A 47 0.32 -2.59 5.35
N LEU A 48 -0.09 -2.87 6.59
CA LEU A 48 -0.30 -4.24 7.06
C LEU A 48 -1.38 -4.97 6.26
N SER A 49 -2.46 -4.28 5.86
CA SER A 49 -3.48 -4.85 4.98
C SER A 49 -2.94 -5.23 3.61
N LEU A 50 -2.10 -4.39 3.01
CA LEU A 50 -1.46 -4.70 1.72
C LEU A 50 -0.45 -5.85 1.84
N MET A 51 0.28 -5.92 2.96
CA MET A 51 1.18 -7.04 3.22
C MET A 51 0.40 -8.36 3.32
N ALA A 52 -0.76 -8.36 3.98
CA ALA A 52 -1.59 -9.55 4.16
C ALA A 52 -2.17 -10.13 2.85
N MET A 53 -2.19 -9.38 1.74
CA MET A 53 -2.72 -9.84 0.46
C MET A 53 -2.07 -11.13 -0.05
N VAL A 54 -0.85 -11.46 0.39
CA VAL A 54 -0.14 -12.70 -0.02
C VAL A 54 -0.42 -13.90 0.88
N GLU A 55 -1.12 -13.71 2.00
CA GLU A 55 -1.41 -14.78 2.96
C GLU A 55 -2.56 -15.68 2.49
N GLY A 56 -3.46 -15.16 1.66
CA GLY A 56 -4.58 -15.92 1.13
C GLY A 56 -5.60 -15.08 0.35
N PRO A 57 -6.47 -15.73 -0.46
CA PRO A 57 -7.46 -15.07 -1.30
C PRO A 57 -8.49 -14.25 -0.51
N GLU A 58 -8.66 -14.52 0.79
CA GLU A 58 -9.52 -13.74 1.68
C GLU A 58 -9.00 -12.32 1.98
N PHE A 59 -7.71 -12.08 1.72
CA PHE A 59 -7.05 -10.79 1.91
C PHE A 59 -6.72 -10.10 0.58
N GLU A 60 -6.88 -10.79 -0.55
CA GLU A 60 -6.60 -10.23 -1.87
C GLU A 60 -7.56 -9.08 -2.20
N MET A 61 -6.98 -7.95 -2.60
CA MET A 61 -7.71 -6.86 -3.23
C MET A 61 -7.69 -7.03 -4.74
N THR A 62 -8.81 -6.73 -5.39
CA THR A 62 -8.85 -6.48 -6.82
C THR A 62 -8.12 -5.17 -7.16
N GLU A 63 -7.76 -5.02 -8.44
CA GLU A 63 -7.13 -3.78 -8.93
C GLU A 63 -7.97 -2.53 -8.63
N LYS A 64 -9.30 -2.63 -8.78
CA LYS A 64 -10.21 -1.54 -8.46
C LYS A 64 -10.16 -1.18 -6.97
N GLU A 65 -10.29 -2.19 -6.11
CA GLU A 65 -10.25 -1.98 -4.65
C GLU A 65 -8.93 -1.35 -4.21
N PHE A 66 -7.81 -1.72 -4.85
CA PHE A 66 -6.52 -1.10 -4.61
C PHE A 66 -6.49 0.39 -5.00
N TYR A 67 -7.04 0.78 -6.15
CA TYR A 67 -7.10 2.21 -6.51
C TYR A 67 -8.01 3.03 -5.60
N ASP A 68 -9.12 2.45 -5.16
CA ASP A 68 -9.99 3.05 -4.14
C ASP A 68 -9.20 3.20 -2.83
N PHE A 69 -8.46 2.16 -2.42
CA PHE A 69 -7.59 2.18 -1.24
C PHE A 69 -6.48 3.24 -1.31
N LEU A 70 -5.86 3.43 -2.47
CA LEU A 70 -4.88 4.50 -2.68
C LEU A 70 -5.50 5.90 -2.55
N SER A 71 -6.79 6.03 -2.88
CA SER A 71 -7.52 7.30 -2.71
C SER A 71 -7.83 7.55 -1.24
N ASP A 72 -8.19 6.50 -0.50
CA ASP A 72 -8.42 6.56 0.95
C ASP A 72 -7.14 6.92 1.71
N ILE A 73 -5.99 6.31 1.37
CA ILE A 73 -4.69 6.65 1.98
C ILE A 73 -4.44 8.15 1.91
N ARG A 74 -4.69 8.80 0.76
CA ARG A 74 -4.44 10.24 0.56
C ARG A 74 -5.32 11.16 1.42
N GLN A 75 -6.36 10.62 2.04
CA GLN A 75 -7.31 11.36 2.87
C GLN A 75 -7.11 11.13 4.38
N MET A 76 -6.14 10.29 4.77
CA MET A 76 -5.81 9.99 6.16
C MET A 76 -5.10 11.17 6.86
#